data_AF-B1KMV9-F1
#
_entry.id   AF-B1KMV9-F1
#
_cell.length_a   1.000
_cell.length_b   1.000
_cell.length_c   1.000
_cell.angle_alpha   90.00
_cell.angle_beta   90.00
_cell.angle_gamma   90.00
#
_symmetry.space_group_name_H-M   'P 1'
#
loop_
_entity.id
_entity.type
_entity.pdbx_description
1 polymer ?
#
loop_
_entity_poly.entity_id
_entity_poly.type
_entity_poly.pdbx_seq_one_letter_code
_entity_poly.pdbx_strand_id
1 'polypeptide(L)'
;MKRRISGFTLIELVVVIIILGLLAVVALPKFIDLQGDARRAAMDGQFAAFENAVKLYHSGWLAEGNTGAIDKLASFGEGNVASSPAGYPYSTSGISNGTNGKTFEACE
;
A
#
# COMPACT_ATOMS: atom_id res chain seq x y z
N MET A 1 -6.74 -37.41 -53.00
CA MET A 1 -5.84 -37.70 -51.87
C MET A 1 -6.64 -37.70 -50.57
N LYS A 2 -6.78 -38.84 -49.90
CA LYS A 2 -7.55 -38.98 -48.65
C LYS A 2 -6.63 -38.64 -47.47
N ARG A 3 -6.84 -37.50 -46.81
CA ARG A 3 -6.11 -37.14 -45.58
C ARG A 3 -6.59 -38.04 -44.45
N ARG A 4 -5.68 -38.81 -43.85
CA ARG A 4 -5.97 -39.49 -42.58
C ARG A 4 -5.93 -38.46 -41.47
N ILE A 5 -7.05 -38.27 -40.78
CA ILE A 5 -7.06 -37.53 -39.51
C ILE A 5 -6.54 -38.52 -38.47
N SER A 6 -5.35 -38.23 -37.93
CA SER A 6 -4.81 -38.92 -36.77
C SER A 6 -5.62 -38.49 -35.55
N GLY A 7 -6.35 -39.43 -34.93
CA GLY A 7 -7.06 -39.18 -33.69
C GLY A 7 -6.12 -39.12 -32.49
N PHE A 8 -6.49 -38.33 -31.48
CA PHE A 8 -5.82 -38.27 -30.18
C PHE A 8 -6.00 -39.60 -29.46
N THR A 9 -4.92 -40.17 -28.92
CA THR A 9 -5.01 -41.46 -28.21
C THR A 9 -5.54 -41.25 -26.78
N LEU A 10 -6.27 -42.24 -26.23
CA LEU A 10 -6.72 -42.17 -24.83
C LEU A 10 -5.54 -42.10 -23.86
N ILE A 11 -4.42 -42.74 -24.20
CA ILE A 11 -3.19 -42.71 -23.40
C ILE A 11 -2.55 -41.31 -23.37
N GLU A 12 -2.62 -40.54 -24.48
CA GLU A 12 -2.17 -39.14 -24.50
C GLU A 12 -2.99 -38.27 -23.55
N LEU A 13 -4.31 -38.46 -23.50
CA LEU A 13 -5.14 -37.70 -22.57
C LEU A 13 -4.80 -38.03 -21.11
N VAL A 14 -4.63 -39.32 -20.82
CA VAL A 14 -4.34 -39.82 -19.47
C VAL A 14 -2.97 -39.34 -18.99
N VAL A 15 -1.93 -39.41 -19.83
CA VAL A 15 -0.60 -38.95 -19.41
C VAL A 15 -0.57 -37.45 -19.14
N VAL A 16 -1.33 -36.65 -19.90
CA VAL A 16 -1.39 -35.19 -19.71
C VAL A 16 -2.02 -34.83 -18.36
N ILE A 17 -3.16 -35.44 -18.00
CA ILE A 17 -3.80 -35.14 -16.71
C ILE A 17 -2.95 -35.63 -15.53
N ILE A 18 -2.16 -36.70 -15.70
CA ILE A 18 -1.21 -37.17 -14.68
C ILE A 18 -0.10 -36.14 -14.49
N ILE A 19 0.49 -35.64 -15.58
CA ILE A 19 1.54 -34.61 -15.52
C ILE A 19 0.98 -33.32 -14.89
N LEU A 20 -0.21 -32.87 -15.30
CA LEU A 20 -0.87 -31.70 -14.71
C LEU A 20 -1.17 -31.90 -13.21
N GLY A 21 -1.59 -33.11 -12.81
CA GLY A 21 -1.79 -33.46 -11.40
C GLY A 21 -0.50 -33.36 -10.58
N LEU A 22 0.61 -33.88 -11.09
CA LEU A 22 1.91 -33.81 -10.41
C LEU A 22 2.39 -32.36 -10.27
N LEU A 23 2.29 -31.58 -11.36
CA LEU A 23 2.67 -30.16 -11.36
C LEU A 23 1.81 -29.34 -10.40
N ALA A 24 0.51 -29.64 -10.30
CA ALA A 24 -0.39 -28.95 -9.38
C ALA A 24 0.00 -29.17 -7.91
N VAL A 25 0.34 -30.40 -7.52
CA VAL A 25 0.73 -30.74 -6.14
C VAL A 25 1.99 -29.98 -5.70
N VAL A 26 2.98 -29.83 -6.57
CA VAL A 26 4.23 -29.13 -6.22
C VAL A 26 4.11 -27.60 -6.31
N ALA A 27 3.26 -27.07 -7.20
CA ALA A 27 3.12 -25.64 -7.41
C ALA A 27 2.18 -24.94 -6.39
N LEU A 28 1.13 -25.64 -5.94
CA LEU A 28 0.11 -25.08 -5.05
C LEU A 28 0.64 -24.56 -3.70
N PRO A 29 1.50 -25.27 -2.94
CA PRO A 29 2.00 -24.73 -1.66
C PRO A 29 2.81 -23.45 -1.86
N LYS A 30 3.69 -23.40 -2.86
CA LYS A 30 4.44 -22.18 -3.20
C LYS A 30 3.53 -21.02 -3.60
N PHE A 31 2.44 -21.29 -4.32
CA PHE A 31 1.49 -20.25 -4.73
C PHE A 31 0.75 -19.63 -3.54
N ILE A 32 0.48 -20.39 -2.48
CA ILE A 32 -0.14 -19.87 -1.25
C ILE A 32 0.85 -18.97 -0.49
N ASP A 33 2.10 -19.40 -0.34
CA ASP A 33 3.13 -18.61 0.36
C ASP A 33 3.40 -17.27 -0.35
N LEU A 34 3.54 -17.30 -1.69
CA LEU A 34 3.78 -16.11 -2.50
C LEU A 34 2.65 -15.08 -2.41
N GLN A 35 1.39 -15.49 -2.26
CA GLN A 35 0.29 -14.56 -2.08
C GLN A 35 0.37 -13.80 -0.75
N GLY A 36 0.74 -14.49 0.33
CA GLY A 36 0.95 -13.87 1.64
C GLY A 36 2.07 -12.84 1.59
N ASP A 37 3.20 -13.20 0.99
CA ASP A 37 4.35 -12.30 0.87
C ASP A 37 4.09 -11.13 -0.08
N ALA A 38 3.39 -11.35 -1.20
CA ALA A 38 2.97 -10.28 -2.10
C ALA A 38 2.03 -9.29 -1.38
N ARG A 39 1.13 -9.78 -0.51
CA ARG A 39 0.26 -8.91 0.26
C ARG A 39 1.05 -8.08 1.28
N ARG A 40 1.99 -8.69 2.01
CA ARG A 40 2.86 -7.97 2.94
C ARG A 40 3.67 -6.90 2.22
N ALA A 41 4.34 -7.25 1.12
CA ALA A 41 5.12 -6.31 0.32
C ALA A 41 4.26 -5.14 -0.19
N ALA A 42 3.01 -5.40 -0.60
CA ALA A 42 2.09 -4.33 -1.01
C ALA A 42 1.70 -3.40 0.15
N MET A 43 1.48 -3.94 1.35
CA MET A 43 1.20 -3.15 2.56
C MET A 43 2.43 -2.34 2.98
N ASP A 44 3.61 -2.95 3.00
CA ASP A 44 4.87 -2.27 3.33
C ASP A 44 5.14 -1.14 2.34
N GLY A 45 4.88 -1.35 1.04
CA GLY A 45 4.97 -0.30 0.03
C GLY A 45 4.01 0.87 0.28
N GLN A 46 2.78 0.59 0.71
CA GLN A 46 1.82 1.63 1.08
C GLN A 46 2.23 2.40 2.34
N PHE A 47 2.72 1.71 3.37
CA PHE A 47 3.23 2.33 4.59
C PHE A 47 4.46 3.19 4.31
N ALA A 48 5.40 2.72 3.48
CA ALA A 48 6.56 3.51 3.08
C ALA A 48 6.16 4.78 2.32
N ALA A 49 5.16 4.69 1.42
CA ALA A 49 4.62 5.86 0.74
C ALA A 49 3.97 6.86 1.72
N PHE A 50 3.23 6.37 2.71
CA PHE A 50 2.64 7.20 3.75
C PHE A 50 3.69 7.87 4.64
N GLU A 51 4.71 7.13 5.10
CA GLU A 51 5.82 7.66 5.89
C GLU A 51 6.56 8.77 5.12
N ASN A 52 6.81 8.56 3.83
CA ASN A 52 7.42 9.57 2.98
C ASN A 52 6.54 10.81 2.84
N ALA A 53 5.22 10.65 2.70
CA ALA A 53 4.29 11.78 2.65
C ALA A 53 4.33 12.60 3.96
N VAL A 54 4.36 11.94 5.12
CA VAL A 54 4.48 12.61 6.43
C VAL A 54 5.83 13.33 6.55
N LYS A 55 6.94 12.72 6.12
CA LYS A 55 8.26 13.36 6.11
C LYS A 55 8.31 14.59 5.20
N LEU A 56 7.72 14.50 4.01
CA LEU A 56 7.63 15.61 3.06
C LEU A 56 6.76 16.76 3.61
N TYR A 57 5.67 16.43 4.31
CA TYR A 57 4.88 17.42 5.01
C TYR A 57 5.71 18.14 6.08
N HIS A 58 6.39 17.37 6.93
CA HIS A 58 7.21 17.93 8.00
C HIS A 58 8.36 18.78 7.47
N SER A 59 9.02 18.35 6.38
CA SER A 59 10.09 19.15 5.75
C SER A 59 9.56 20.44 5.15
N GLY A 60 8.36 20.44 4.56
CA GLY A 60 7.68 21.65 4.10
C GLY A 60 7.36 22.62 5.24
N TRP A 61 6.83 22.09 6.35
CA TRP A 61 6.55 22.88 7.56
C TRP A 61 7.80 23.57 8.12
N LEU A 62 8.93 22.84 8.16
CA LEU A 62 10.22 23.39 8.57
C LEU A 62 10.76 24.42 7.57
N ALA A 63 10.60 24.18 6.26
CA ALA A 63 11.09 25.07 5.21
C ALA A 63 10.38 26.43 5.21
N GLU A 64 9.10 26.46 5.58
CA GLU A 64 8.33 27.69 5.76
C GLU A 64 8.65 28.42 7.09
N GLY A 65 9.43 27.81 7.99
CA GLY A 65 9.85 28.42 9.26
C GLY A 65 8.74 28.45 10.32
N ASN A 66 7.75 27.57 10.22
CA ASN A 66 6.67 27.48 11.18
C ASN A 66 7.19 26.94 12.53
N THR A 67 6.65 27.47 13.64
CA THR A 67 7.05 27.07 15.01
C THR A 67 5.86 26.61 15.86
N GLY A 68 4.70 26.40 15.23
CA GLY A 68 3.48 25.97 15.89
C GLY A 68 2.53 25.27 14.92
N ALA A 69 1.34 24.95 15.42
CA ALA A 69 0.29 24.34 14.63
C ALA A 69 -0.16 25.31 13.53
N ILE A 70 -0.22 24.82 12.29
CA ILE A 70 -0.74 25.58 11.15
C ILE A 70 -1.99 24.90 10.57
N ASP A 71 -2.94 25.71 10.13
CA ASP A 71 -4.20 25.24 9.56
C ASP A 71 -4.02 24.64 8.16
N LYS A 72 -3.07 25.20 7.40
CA LYS A 72 -2.88 24.94 5.99
C LYS A 72 -1.41 25.10 5.64
N LEU A 73 -0.75 23.98 5.32
CA LEU A 73 0.63 24.00 4.81
C LEU A 73 0.62 24.16 3.29
N ALA A 74 0.94 25.35 2.78
CA ALA A 74 0.88 25.63 1.34
C ALA A 74 1.90 24.80 0.53
N SER A 75 3.04 24.45 1.13
CA SER A 75 4.10 23.67 0.47
C SER A 75 3.79 22.19 0.25
N PHE A 76 2.62 21.68 0.64
CA PHE A 76 2.29 20.25 0.57
C PHE A 76 0.92 19.97 -0.03
N GLY A 77 0.89 19.11 -1.06
CA GLY A 77 -0.35 18.64 -1.70
C GLY A 77 -1.20 19.79 -2.24
N GLU A 78 -2.48 19.82 -1.86
CA GLU A 78 -3.42 20.89 -2.20
C GLU A 78 -3.41 22.05 -1.18
N GLY A 79 -2.51 22.03 -0.19
CA GLY A 79 -2.41 23.08 0.81
C GLY A 79 -3.51 23.07 1.87
N ASN A 80 -4.21 21.94 2.07
CA ASN A 80 -5.36 21.82 2.97
C ASN A 80 -5.10 20.98 4.22
N VAL A 81 -3.86 20.52 4.43
CA VAL A 81 -3.48 19.68 5.57
C VAL A 81 -2.92 20.55 6.69
N ALA A 82 -3.50 20.38 7.87
CA ALA A 82 -3.14 21.06 9.10
C ALA A 82 -2.08 20.28 9.89
N SER A 83 -1.22 21.01 10.62
CA SER A 83 -0.11 20.46 11.41
C SER A 83 -0.34 20.54 12.92
N SER A 84 0.22 19.58 13.65
CA SER A 84 0.42 19.69 15.09
C SER A 84 1.45 20.78 15.41
N PRO A 85 1.59 21.20 16.69
CA PRO A 85 2.66 22.12 17.11
C PRO A 85 4.06 21.60 16.81
N ALA A 86 4.23 20.29 16.70
CA ALA A 86 5.49 19.63 16.34
C ALA A 86 5.70 19.50 14.81
N GLY A 87 4.78 20.02 13.98
CA GLY A 87 4.93 20.04 12.53
C GLY A 87 4.56 18.71 11.82
N TYR A 88 3.72 17.88 12.43
CA TYR A 88 3.22 16.64 11.83
C TYR A 88 1.76 16.79 11.35
N PRO A 89 1.37 16.18 10.22
CA PRO A 89 0.01 16.32 9.70
C PRO A 89 -1.02 15.65 10.62
N TYR A 90 -2.17 16.28 10.86
CA TYR A 90 -3.21 15.72 11.75
C TYR A 90 -4.65 15.80 11.22
N SER A 91 -4.97 16.73 10.31
CA SER A 91 -6.34 16.93 9.79
C SER A 91 -6.33 17.64 8.44
N THR A 92 -7.37 17.41 7.62
CA THR A 92 -7.64 18.19 6.39
C THR A 92 -8.82 19.15 6.55
N SER A 93 -9.51 19.11 7.69
CA SER A 93 -10.67 19.96 8.01
C SER A 93 -10.27 21.22 8.80
N GLY A 94 -8.99 21.53 8.82
CA GLY A 94 -8.40 22.65 9.54
C GLY A 94 -8.19 22.42 11.05
N ILE A 95 -7.55 23.38 11.72
CA ILE A 95 -7.47 23.56 13.16
C ILE A 95 -8.82 24.06 13.60
N SER A 96 -9.72 23.12 13.86
CA SER A 96 -10.77 23.37 14.82
C SER A 96 -10.09 23.59 16.17
N ASN A 97 -9.77 24.84 16.51
CA ASN A 97 -9.61 25.30 17.89
C ASN A 97 -10.98 25.14 18.56
N GLY A 98 -11.40 23.89 18.77
CA GLY A 98 -12.72 23.59 19.29
C GLY A 98 -12.84 24.19 20.68
N THR A 99 -13.97 24.83 20.91
CA THR A 99 -14.50 25.36 22.18
C THR A 99 -14.63 24.30 23.30
N ASN A 100 -13.84 23.22 23.24
CA ASN A 100 -13.74 22.11 24.19
C ASN A 100 -12.28 21.82 24.61
N GLY A 101 -11.35 22.79 24.47
CA GLY A 101 -10.11 22.83 25.27
C GLY A 101 -9.20 21.59 25.25
N LYS A 102 -9.24 20.76 24.18
CA LYS A 102 -8.29 19.67 23.98
C LYS A 102 -7.19 20.17 23.07
N THR A 103 -6.31 20.99 23.62
CA THR A 103 -4.99 21.24 23.02
C THR A 103 -4.28 19.90 22.93
N PHE A 104 -3.75 19.58 21.76
CA PHE A 104 -2.95 18.39 21.53
C PHE A 104 -1.71 18.46 22.44
N GLU A 105 -1.74 17.76 23.58
CA GLU A 105 -0.54 17.40 24.32
C GLU A 105 0.21 16.39 23.44
N ALA A 106 1.41 16.77 23.01
CA ALA A 106 2.34 15.80 22.43
C ALA A 106 2.52 14.68 23.47
N CYS A 107 2.45 13.42 23.04
CA CYS A 107 2.84 12.32 23.90
C CYS A 107 4.34 12.49 24.19
N GLU A 108 4.69 12.84 25.43
CA GLU A 108 6.03 12.57 25.98
C GLU A 108 6.30 11.07 26.01
#